data_AF-A0A6I8QY29-F1
#
_entry.id   AF-A0A6I8QY29-F1
#
_cell.length_a   1.000
_cell.length_b   1.000
_cell.length_c   1.000
_cell.angle_alpha   90.00
_cell.angle_beta   90.00
_cell.angle_gamma   90.00
#
_symmetry.space_group_name_H-M   'P 1'
#
loop_
_entity.id
_entity.type
_entity.pdbx_description
1 polymer ?
#
loop_
_entity_poly.entity_id
_entity_poly.type
_entity_poly.pdbx_seq_one_letter_code
_entity_poly.pdbx_strand_id
1 'polypeptide(L)'
;ADGLGEEVLKMSTEEIIQRTRLLDSEIKLLDVDPNDQEEDGANIDLDSQRKGKCAVIKTSTRQTYFLPVIGLVDAEKLKPGDLVGVNKDSYLILETLPTEYDSRVKAMEVDERPTEQYSDIGGLDKQIQELVEAIVLPMNHKEKFENLGIQPPKGVLMYGPPGTGKTLLARACAAQTKATFLKLAGPQLVQMFIGDGAKLVRDAFALAKEKAPSIIFIDELDAIGTKRFDSEKAGDREVQRTMLELLNQLDGFQPNTQVKVIAATNRVDILDPALLRSGRLDRKIEFPMPNEEARARIMQIHSRKMNVSPDVNYEELARCTDDFNGAQCKAVCVEAGMIALRRGATELTHEDYMEGILEVQAKKKANLQYYA
;
A
#
# COMPACT_ATOMS: atom_id res chain seq x y z
N ALA A 1 -3.35 -49.19 -18.76
CA ALA A 1 -4.02 -48.19 -17.90
C ALA A 1 -4.29 -46.92 -18.71
N ASP A 2 -4.78 -47.08 -19.95
CA ASP A 2 -4.78 -46.01 -20.97
C ASP A 2 -6.12 -45.27 -21.11
N GLY A 3 -7.15 -45.65 -20.34
CA GLY A 3 -8.47 -45.04 -20.44
C GLY A 3 -8.58 -43.63 -19.82
N LEU A 4 -7.78 -43.35 -18.78
CA LEU A 4 -7.84 -42.07 -18.06
C LEU A 4 -7.20 -40.91 -18.84
N GLY A 5 -6.20 -41.19 -19.69
CA GLY A 5 -5.53 -40.16 -20.49
C GLY A 5 -6.40 -39.66 -21.65
N GLU A 6 -7.11 -40.55 -22.33
CA GLU A 6 -8.01 -40.20 -23.43
C GLU A 6 -9.31 -39.52 -22.98
N GLU A 7 -9.83 -39.86 -21.79
CA GLU A 7 -10.99 -39.16 -21.23
C GLU A 7 -10.67 -37.71 -20.87
N VAL A 8 -9.49 -37.46 -20.27
CA VAL A 8 -9.08 -36.10 -19.87
C VAL A 8 -8.77 -35.21 -21.08
N LEU A 9 -8.29 -35.79 -22.20
CA LEU A 9 -8.07 -35.07 -23.46
C LEU A 9 -9.36 -34.68 -24.20
N LYS A 10 -10.48 -35.35 -23.93
CA LYS A 10 -11.80 -35.08 -24.52
C LYS A 10 -12.70 -34.18 -23.67
N MET A 11 -12.28 -33.86 -22.45
CA MET A 11 -13.07 -33.04 -21.53
C MET A 11 -13.02 -31.57 -21.94
N SER A 12 -14.18 -30.92 -21.86
CA SER A 12 -14.28 -29.47 -22.03
C SER A 12 -13.55 -28.75 -20.89
N THR A 13 -12.99 -27.57 -21.16
CA THR A 13 -12.28 -26.74 -20.17
C THR A 13 -13.13 -26.51 -18.90
N GLU A 14 -14.46 -26.45 -19.05
CA GLU A 14 -15.43 -26.28 -17.96
C GLU A 14 -15.58 -27.51 -17.04
N GLU A 15 -15.49 -28.73 -17.59
CA GLU A 15 -15.53 -29.97 -16.78
C GLU A 15 -14.23 -30.22 -16.02
N ILE A 16 -13.09 -29.79 -16.58
CA ILE A 16 -11.80 -29.80 -15.91
C ILE A 16 -11.84 -28.83 -14.71
N ILE A 17 -12.40 -27.64 -14.89
CA ILE A 17 -12.61 -26.65 -13.81
C ILE A 17 -13.49 -27.22 -12.69
N GLN A 18 -14.53 -28.00 -13.00
CA GLN A 18 -15.38 -28.63 -11.96
C GLN A 18 -14.65 -29.67 -11.08
N ARG A 19 -13.65 -30.37 -11.63
CA ARG A 19 -12.88 -31.40 -10.90
C ARG A 19 -11.62 -30.87 -10.21
N THR A 20 -11.15 -29.68 -10.57
CA THR A 20 -9.96 -29.05 -9.98
C THR A 20 -10.28 -28.52 -8.58
N ARG A 21 -9.84 -29.18 -7.50
CA ARG A 21 -9.94 -28.59 -6.14
C ARG A 21 -8.78 -28.90 -5.19
N LEU A 22 -7.56 -28.99 -5.69
CA LEU A 22 -6.39 -28.88 -4.81
C LEU A 22 -5.51 -27.75 -5.33
N LEU A 23 -5.47 -26.68 -4.54
CA LEU A 23 -4.52 -25.58 -4.68
C LEU A 23 -3.20 -26.09 -4.10
N ASP A 24 -2.14 -26.06 -4.87
CA ASP A 24 -0.80 -26.45 -4.41
C ASP A 24 0.09 -25.23 -4.29
N SER A 25 0.87 -25.18 -3.21
CA SER A 25 1.60 -23.97 -2.80
C SER A 25 3.10 -24.02 -3.05
N GLU A 26 3.69 -25.18 -3.34
CA GLU A 26 5.15 -25.29 -3.48
C GLU A 26 5.53 -26.40 -4.47
N ILE A 27 5.80 -26.02 -5.72
CA ILE A 27 6.41 -26.91 -6.73
C ILE A 27 7.93 -26.88 -6.54
N LYS A 28 8.59 -28.04 -6.60
CA LYS A 28 10.03 -28.15 -6.86
C LYS A 28 10.26 -28.97 -8.11
N LEU A 29 10.98 -28.40 -9.07
CA LEU A 29 11.41 -29.12 -10.26
C LEU A 29 12.70 -29.88 -9.95
N LEU A 30 12.73 -31.15 -10.31
CA LEU A 30 13.89 -32.03 -10.19
C LEU A 30 14.22 -32.56 -11.58
N ASP A 31 15.49 -32.46 -11.95
CA ASP A 31 16.00 -33.19 -13.10
C ASP A 31 16.47 -34.54 -12.59
N VAL A 32 15.81 -35.62 -13.03
CA VAL A 32 16.20 -36.99 -12.67
C VAL A 32 17.03 -37.54 -13.84
N ASP A 33 18.31 -37.75 -13.58
CA ASP A 33 19.17 -38.52 -14.48
C ASP A 33 18.98 -40.02 -14.21
N PRO A 34 18.93 -40.86 -15.26
CA PRO A 34 18.76 -42.30 -15.09
C PRO A 34 19.96 -42.90 -14.32
N ASN A 35 19.68 -43.86 -13.44
CA ASN A 35 20.72 -44.66 -12.80
C ASN A 35 21.34 -45.62 -13.83
N ASP A 36 22.66 -45.52 -14.06
CA ASP A 36 23.45 -46.39 -14.96
C ASP A 36 23.68 -47.83 -14.42
N GLN A 37 22.83 -48.35 -13.54
CA GLN A 37 22.95 -49.73 -13.02
C GLN A 37 21.76 -50.58 -13.47
N GLU A 38 21.88 -51.06 -14.71
CA GLU A 38 21.00 -52.07 -15.30
C GLU A 38 21.36 -53.46 -14.72
N GLU A 39 20.49 -54.04 -13.89
CA GLU A 39 20.48 -55.48 -13.64
C GLU A 39 19.27 -56.12 -14.35
N ASP A 40 19.57 -56.88 -15.41
CA ASP A 40 18.65 -57.70 -16.18
C ASP A 40 17.94 -58.72 -15.27
N GLY A 41 16.61 -58.63 -15.11
CA GLY A 41 15.89 -59.74 -14.47
C GLY A 41 14.41 -59.60 -14.12
N ALA A 42 13.83 -58.41 -14.09
CA ALA A 42 12.39 -58.23 -13.88
C ALA A 42 11.93 -56.97 -14.61
N ASN A 43 10.72 -57.02 -15.20
CA ASN A 43 10.09 -55.96 -16.00
C ASN A 43 10.68 -54.56 -15.77
N ILE A 44 11.29 -54.02 -16.82
CA ILE A 44 11.78 -52.64 -16.87
C ILE A 44 10.59 -51.73 -16.58
N ASP A 45 10.56 -51.11 -15.40
CA ASP A 45 9.61 -50.06 -15.12
C ASP A 45 9.88 -48.92 -16.11
N LEU A 46 8.89 -48.59 -16.94
CA LEU A 46 8.94 -47.48 -17.91
C LEU A 46 9.22 -46.10 -17.26
N ASP A 47 9.30 -46.05 -15.94
CA ASP A 47 9.65 -44.88 -15.13
C ASP A 47 11.18 -44.71 -14.99
N SER A 48 11.99 -45.77 -15.07
CA SER A 48 13.46 -45.70 -14.92
C SER A 48 14.19 -45.14 -16.15
N GLN A 49 13.52 -45.14 -17.32
CA GLN A 49 14.08 -44.69 -18.60
C GLN A 49 13.72 -43.25 -18.98
N ARG A 50 12.91 -42.55 -18.15
CA ARG A 50 12.44 -41.20 -18.51
C ARG A 50 13.48 -40.16 -18.15
N LYS A 51 14.22 -39.70 -19.16
CA LYS A 51 14.86 -38.37 -19.12
C LYS A 51 13.75 -37.32 -19.17
N GLY A 52 13.45 -36.70 -18.03
CA GLY A 52 12.39 -35.72 -17.94
C GLY A 52 12.48 -34.89 -16.68
N LYS A 53 11.94 -33.67 -16.76
CA LYS A 53 11.72 -32.83 -15.59
C LYS A 53 10.63 -33.48 -14.74
N CYS A 54 10.95 -33.80 -13.50
CA CYS A 54 9.98 -34.25 -12.50
C CYS A 54 9.53 -33.06 -11.64
N ALA A 55 8.37 -33.18 -11.02
CA ALA A 55 7.86 -32.18 -10.10
C ALA A 55 7.54 -32.82 -8.74
N VAL A 56 7.97 -32.16 -7.66
CA VAL A 56 7.45 -32.41 -6.32
C VAL A 56 6.43 -31.32 -6.04
N ILE A 57 5.23 -31.73 -5.66
CA ILE A 57 4.14 -30.81 -5.31
C ILE A 57 3.76 -31.00 -3.84
N LYS A 58 3.28 -29.94 -3.18
CA LYS A 58 2.87 -29.94 -1.77
C LYS A 58 1.46 -29.36 -1.63
N THR A 59 0.50 -30.26 -1.53
CA THR A 59 -0.91 -29.92 -1.58
C THR A 59 -1.33 -29.03 -0.41
N SER A 60 -2.46 -28.32 -0.56
CA SER A 60 -3.13 -27.61 0.55
C SER A 60 -3.37 -28.49 1.79
N THR A 61 -3.49 -29.82 1.63
CA THR A 61 -3.61 -30.79 2.73
C THR A 61 -2.26 -31.09 3.42
N ARG A 62 -1.19 -30.37 3.08
CA ARG A 62 0.19 -30.51 3.57
C ARG A 62 0.82 -31.87 3.26
N GLN A 63 0.36 -32.52 2.20
CA GLN A 63 0.93 -33.78 1.71
C GLN A 63 1.84 -33.50 0.51
N THR A 64 3.00 -34.14 0.49
CA THR A 64 3.96 -34.01 -0.61
C THR A 64 3.84 -35.19 -1.55
N TYR A 65 3.65 -34.92 -2.83
CA TYR A 65 3.59 -35.94 -3.88
C TYR A 65 4.75 -35.73 -4.85
N PHE A 66 5.37 -36.84 -5.27
CA PHE A 66 6.34 -36.86 -6.34
C PHE A 66 5.64 -37.26 -7.64
N LEU A 67 5.75 -36.43 -8.66
CA LEU A 67 5.17 -36.64 -9.98
C LEU A 67 6.31 -36.86 -10.99
N PRO A 68 6.45 -38.08 -11.53
CA PRO A 68 7.39 -38.34 -12.62
C PRO A 68 6.91 -37.70 -13.93
N VAL A 69 5.62 -37.40 -14.05
CA VAL A 69 5.01 -36.69 -15.18
C VAL A 69 4.30 -35.44 -14.68
N ILE A 70 4.73 -34.28 -15.18
CA ILE A 70 4.26 -32.96 -14.74
C ILE A 70 2.76 -32.78 -15.05
N GLY A 71 2.28 -33.23 -16.21
CA GLY A 71 0.87 -33.17 -16.59
C GLY A 71 0.65 -32.40 -17.90
N LEU A 72 -0.35 -31.51 -17.92
CA LEU A 72 -0.78 -30.75 -19.10
C LEU A 72 0.00 -29.42 -19.30
N VAL A 73 0.77 -29.00 -18.30
CA VAL A 73 1.53 -27.73 -18.32
C VAL A 73 2.99 -27.96 -18.67
N ASP A 74 3.55 -27.08 -19.50
CA ASP A 74 4.96 -27.13 -19.89
C ASP A 74 5.89 -26.91 -18.68
N ALA A 75 6.85 -27.82 -18.51
CA ALA A 75 7.85 -27.79 -17.45
C ALA A 75 8.75 -26.53 -17.46
N GLU A 76 8.82 -25.82 -18.59
CA GLU A 76 9.62 -24.61 -18.76
C GLU A 76 8.94 -23.36 -18.19
N LYS A 77 7.60 -23.36 -18.13
CA LYS A 77 6.82 -22.23 -17.61
C LYS A 77 6.70 -22.26 -16.10
N LEU A 78 6.79 -23.45 -15.51
CA LEU A 78 6.69 -23.64 -14.07
C LEU A 78 7.97 -23.18 -13.37
N LYS A 79 7.80 -22.37 -12.33
CA LYS A 79 8.86 -21.98 -11.41
C LYS A 79 8.58 -22.53 -10.02
N PRO A 80 9.64 -22.78 -9.22
CA PRO A 80 9.43 -23.17 -7.84
C PRO A 80 8.62 -22.12 -7.06
N GLY A 81 7.52 -22.55 -6.46
CA GLY A 81 6.60 -21.68 -5.71
C GLY A 81 5.40 -21.14 -6.49
N ASP A 82 5.22 -21.52 -7.76
CA ASP A 82 4.00 -21.19 -8.51
C ASP A 82 2.78 -21.96 -7.97
N LEU A 83 1.61 -21.32 -7.99
CA LEU A 83 0.34 -21.94 -7.66
C LEU A 83 -0.18 -22.72 -8.88
N VAL A 84 -0.53 -23.98 -8.69
CA VAL A 84 -1.07 -24.84 -9.75
C VAL A 84 -2.35 -25.53 -9.33
N GLY A 85 -3.23 -25.74 -10.31
CA GLY A 85 -4.42 -26.56 -10.17
C GLY A 85 -4.09 -28.04 -10.39
N VAL A 86 -4.35 -28.85 -9.38
CA VAL A 86 -4.04 -30.28 -9.38
C VAL A 86 -5.32 -31.12 -9.36
N ASN A 87 -5.33 -32.23 -10.09
CA ASN A 87 -6.41 -33.21 -10.04
C ASN A 87 -6.42 -33.95 -8.68
N LYS A 88 -7.61 -34.16 -8.11
CA LYS A 88 -7.76 -34.81 -6.79
C LYS A 88 -7.31 -36.26 -6.74
N ASP A 89 -7.52 -37.01 -7.83
CA ASP A 89 -7.32 -38.46 -7.82
C ASP A 89 -5.95 -38.84 -8.38
N SER A 90 -5.52 -38.18 -9.46
CA SER A 90 -4.26 -38.49 -10.14
C SER A 90 -3.10 -37.58 -9.77
N TYR A 91 -3.36 -36.50 -9.03
CA TYR A 91 -2.37 -35.49 -8.65
C TYR A 91 -1.59 -34.85 -9.80
N LEU A 92 -2.06 -34.98 -11.05
CA LEU A 92 -1.47 -34.36 -12.22
C LEU A 92 -1.74 -32.85 -12.25
N ILE A 93 -0.76 -32.06 -12.71
CA ILE A 93 -0.91 -30.61 -12.89
C ILE A 93 -1.74 -30.35 -14.15
N LEU A 94 -2.87 -29.65 -13.97
CA LEU A 94 -3.82 -29.34 -15.04
C LEU A 94 -3.57 -27.93 -15.59
N GLU A 95 -3.44 -26.94 -14.71
CA GLU A 95 -3.35 -25.53 -15.08
C GLU A 95 -2.44 -24.77 -14.11
N THR A 96 -1.82 -23.70 -14.60
CA THR A 96 -1.08 -22.74 -13.74
C THR A 96 -2.04 -21.65 -13.30
N LEU A 97 -2.18 -21.47 -11.99
CA LEU A 97 -3.06 -20.46 -11.42
C LEU A 97 -2.31 -19.15 -11.22
N PRO A 98 -3.00 -18.00 -11.35
CA PRO A 98 -2.39 -16.72 -11.01
C PRO A 98 -2.00 -16.70 -9.53
N THR A 99 -0.92 -15.98 -9.22
CA THR A 99 -0.43 -15.83 -7.85
C THR A 99 -1.51 -15.19 -6.97
N GLU A 100 -1.89 -15.88 -5.89
CA GLU A 100 -2.89 -15.39 -4.97
C GLU A 100 -2.23 -14.63 -3.82
N TYR A 101 -2.56 -13.34 -3.71
CA TYR A 101 -2.22 -12.53 -2.55
C TYR A 101 -3.27 -12.65 -1.46
N ASP A 102 -2.86 -12.40 -0.22
CA ASP A 102 -3.76 -12.31 0.94
C ASP A 102 -4.93 -11.36 0.65
N SER A 103 -6.15 -11.76 1.05
CA SER A 103 -7.36 -10.97 0.84
C SER A 103 -7.27 -9.58 1.49
N ARG A 104 -6.50 -9.45 2.58
CA ARG A 104 -6.21 -8.16 3.22
C ARG A 104 -5.43 -7.22 2.31
N VAL A 105 -4.51 -7.74 1.51
CA VAL A 105 -3.70 -6.95 0.56
C VAL A 105 -4.56 -6.52 -0.63
N LYS A 106 -5.45 -7.39 -1.13
CA LYS A 106 -6.43 -7.00 -2.15
C LYS A 106 -7.35 -5.88 -1.66
N ALA A 107 -7.72 -5.88 -0.38
CA ALA A 107 -8.51 -4.80 0.23
C ALA A 107 -7.74 -3.48 0.44
N MET A 108 -6.39 -3.50 0.37
CA MET A 108 -5.56 -2.29 0.43
C MET A 108 -5.45 -1.57 -0.91
N GLU A 109 -5.83 -2.25 -1.99
CA GLU A 109 -5.98 -1.62 -3.28
C GLU A 109 -7.16 -0.67 -3.25
N VAL A 110 -6.91 0.57 -3.65
CA VAL A 110 -7.96 1.59 -3.69
C VAL A 110 -8.69 1.49 -5.03
N ASP A 111 -9.82 0.79 -5.03
CA ASP A 111 -10.70 0.65 -6.20
C ASP A 111 -11.31 2.00 -6.62
N GLU A 112 -11.61 2.87 -5.65
CA GLU A 112 -12.17 4.21 -5.91
C GLU A 112 -11.09 5.27 -5.98
N ARG A 113 -10.82 5.75 -7.20
CA ARG A 113 -9.85 6.83 -7.44
C ARG A 113 -10.23 8.08 -6.63
N PRO A 114 -9.35 8.59 -5.75
CA PRO A 114 -9.60 9.88 -5.12
C PRO A 114 -9.72 10.96 -6.21
N THR A 115 -10.69 11.85 -6.07
CA THR A 115 -10.98 12.94 -7.02
C THR A 115 -10.37 14.28 -6.61
N GLU A 116 -9.63 14.29 -5.50
CA GLU A 116 -9.01 15.49 -4.91
C GLU A 116 -7.95 16.08 -5.87
N GLN A 117 -8.01 17.40 -6.09
CA GLN A 117 -7.05 18.12 -6.93
C GLN A 117 -6.08 18.95 -6.08
N TYR A 118 -4.90 19.28 -6.61
CA TYR A 118 -3.96 20.19 -5.92
C TYR A 118 -4.56 21.58 -5.65
N SER A 119 -5.56 22.01 -6.42
CA SER A 119 -6.30 23.26 -6.19
C SER A 119 -7.14 23.27 -4.91
N ASP A 120 -7.40 22.09 -4.34
CA ASP A 120 -8.15 21.92 -3.09
C ASP A 120 -7.21 21.93 -1.87
N ILE A 121 -5.90 22.08 -2.09
CA ILE A 121 -4.87 22.16 -1.05
C ILE A 121 -4.41 23.61 -0.94
N GLY A 122 -4.65 24.23 0.21
CA GLY A 122 -4.26 25.63 0.46
C GLY A 122 -2.90 25.75 1.15
N GLY A 123 -2.03 26.62 0.63
CA GLY A 123 -0.84 27.12 1.34
C GLY A 123 0.34 26.15 1.46
N LEU A 124 0.34 25.06 0.70
CA LEU A 124 1.40 24.03 0.70
C LEU A 124 2.10 23.90 -0.66
N ASP A 125 2.23 25.01 -1.40
CA ASP A 125 2.72 25.01 -2.79
C ASP A 125 4.15 24.44 -2.91
N LYS A 126 5.03 24.76 -1.94
CA LYS A 126 6.40 24.23 -1.90
C LYS A 126 6.41 22.72 -1.70
N GLN A 127 5.61 22.22 -0.76
CA GLN A 127 5.49 20.80 -0.46
C GLN A 127 4.87 20.02 -1.62
N ILE A 128 3.87 20.60 -2.30
CA ILE A 128 3.29 20.03 -3.52
C ILE A 128 4.37 19.89 -4.59
N GLN A 129 5.15 20.94 -4.84
CA GLN A 129 6.22 20.91 -5.83
C GLN A 129 7.26 19.83 -5.52
N GLU A 130 7.76 19.76 -4.29
CA GLU A 130 8.75 18.76 -3.88
C GLU A 130 8.23 17.32 -4.04
N LEU A 131 6.96 17.09 -3.73
CA LEU A 131 6.32 15.78 -3.88
C LEU A 131 6.11 15.41 -5.35
N VAL A 132 5.67 16.36 -6.18
CA VAL A 132 5.50 16.19 -7.63
C VAL A 132 6.84 15.88 -8.30
N GLU A 133 7.91 16.58 -7.90
CA GLU A 133 9.27 16.33 -8.40
C GLU A 133 9.80 14.95 -8.01
N ALA A 134 9.50 14.49 -6.80
CA ALA A 134 9.98 13.19 -6.32
C ALA A 134 9.21 12.00 -6.91
N ILE A 135 7.91 12.16 -7.21
CA ILE A 135 7.03 11.04 -7.55
C ILE A 135 6.52 11.13 -8.99
N VAL A 136 5.90 12.24 -9.36
CA VAL A 136 5.20 12.41 -10.65
C VAL A 136 6.20 12.51 -11.80
N LEU A 137 7.27 13.29 -11.61
CA LEU A 137 8.30 13.49 -12.62
C LEU A 137 8.98 12.18 -13.05
N PRO A 138 9.45 11.30 -12.14
CA PRO A 138 10.00 10.00 -12.51
C PRO A 138 9.00 9.06 -13.18
N MET A 139 7.70 9.17 -12.90
CA MET A 139 6.69 8.33 -13.54
C MET A 139 6.44 8.75 -15.00
N ASN A 140 6.31 10.06 -15.24
CA ASN A 140 5.93 10.59 -16.55
C ASN A 140 7.13 10.84 -17.48
N HIS A 141 8.30 11.21 -16.95
CA HIS A 141 9.45 11.70 -17.72
C HIS A 141 10.76 10.98 -17.36
N LYS A 142 10.80 9.65 -17.53
CA LYS A 142 12.00 8.85 -17.23
C LYS A 142 13.23 9.26 -18.06
N GLU A 143 13.01 9.62 -19.32
CA GLU A 143 14.08 10.04 -20.25
C GLU A 143 14.91 11.21 -19.69
N LYS A 144 14.29 12.13 -18.94
CA LYS A 144 15.02 13.26 -18.32
C LYS A 144 16.02 12.79 -17.27
N PHE A 145 15.70 11.74 -16.51
CA PHE A 145 16.59 11.16 -15.51
C PHE A 145 17.70 10.33 -16.18
N GLU A 146 17.37 9.58 -17.22
CA GLU A 146 18.33 8.77 -17.99
C GLU A 146 19.34 9.64 -18.72
N ASN A 147 18.90 10.71 -19.39
CA ASN A 147 19.77 11.65 -20.10
C ASN A 147 20.73 12.40 -19.14
N LEU A 148 20.27 12.69 -17.92
CA LEU A 148 21.09 13.34 -16.90
C LEU A 148 21.98 12.34 -16.14
N GLY A 149 21.69 11.03 -16.22
CA GLY A 149 22.44 9.98 -15.54
C GLY A 149 22.21 9.93 -14.02
N ILE A 150 21.10 10.47 -13.52
CA ILE A 150 20.77 10.48 -12.09
C ILE A 150 19.68 9.46 -11.76
N GLN A 151 19.75 8.86 -10.57
CA GLN A 151 18.70 7.96 -10.10
C GLN A 151 17.56 8.77 -9.45
N PRO A 152 16.29 8.46 -9.75
CA PRO A 152 15.18 9.12 -9.10
C PRO A 152 15.09 8.72 -7.63
N PRO A 153 14.57 9.59 -6.74
CA PRO A 153 14.37 9.25 -5.33
C PRO A 153 13.41 8.06 -5.21
N LYS A 154 13.67 7.16 -4.25
CA LYS A 154 12.86 5.94 -4.07
C LYS A 154 11.59 6.20 -3.28
N GLY A 155 11.67 7.06 -2.27
CA GLY A 155 10.55 7.34 -1.39
C GLY A 155 10.57 8.74 -0.77
N VAL A 156 9.39 9.16 -0.32
CA VAL A 156 9.15 10.45 0.31
C VAL A 156 8.56 10.22 1.70
N LEU A 157 9.09 10.90 2.69
CA LEU A 157 8.55 10.96 4.05
C LEU A 157 7.91 12.33 4.29
N MET A 158 6.63 12.32 4.66
CA MET A 158 5.88 13.51 5.08
C MET A 158 5.76 13.50 6.60
N TYR A 159 6.21 14.58 7.25
CA TYR A 159 6.12 14.71 8.70
C TYR A 159 5.65 16.11 9.12
N GLY A 160 5.14 16.24 10.34
CA GLY A 160 4.62 17.50 10.89
C GLY A 160 3.50 17.30 11.91
N PRO A 161 2.84 18.38 12.36
CA PRO A 161 1.69 18.28 13.25
C PRO A 161 0.50 17.53 12.59
N PRO A 162 -0.41 16.94 13.39
CA PRO A 162 -1.64 16.37 12.86
C PRO A 162 -2.57 17.47 12.33
N GLY A 163 -3.32 17.17 11.27
CA GLY A 163 -4.30 18.10 10.69
C GLY A 163 -3.74 19.12 9.70
N THR A 164 -2.48 18.96 9.26
CA THR A 164 -1.84 19.79 8.20
C THR A 164 -2.05 19.25 6.78
N GLY A 165 -2.77 18.14 6.61
CA GLY A 165 -3.19 17.66 5.27
C GLY A 165 -2.25 16.67 4.58
N LYS A 166 -1.36 15.97 5.30
CA LYS A 166 -0.46 14.95 4.73
C LYS A 166 -1.20 13.86 3.94
N THR A 167 -2.24 13.27 4.54
CA THR A 167 -3.07 12.24 3.89
C THR A 167 -3.83 12.80 2.68
N LEU A 168 -4.20 14.08 2.72
CA LEU A 168 -4.89 14.76 1.61
C LEU A 168 -3.93 14.96 0.43
N LEU A 169 -2.68 15.40 0.68
CA LEU A 169 -1.68 15.52 -0.38
C LEU A 169 -1.36 14.17 -1.05
N ALA A 170 -1.28 13.09 -0.28
CA ALA A 170 -1.08 11.75 -0.82
C ALA A 170 -2.21 11.33 -1.77
N ARG A 171 -3.47 11.58 -1.39
CA ARG A 171 -4.65 11.28 -2.21
C ARG A 171 -4.70 12.13 -3.47
N ALA A 172 -4.41 13.42 -3.39
CA ALA A 172 -4.34 14.30 -4.55
C ALA A 172 -3.24 13.85 -5.53
N CYS A 173 -2.09 13.40 -5.03
CA CYS A 173 -1.03 12.84 -5.86
C CYS A 173 -1.45 11.54 -6.57
N ALA A 174 -2.17 10.67 -5.86
CA ALA A 174 -2.71 9.45 -6.45
C ALA A 174 -3.72 9.75 -7.57
N ALA A 175 -4.58 10.73 -7.35
CA ALA A 175 -5.59 11.18 -8.31
C ALA A 175 -4.95 11.66 -9.63
N GLN A 176 -3.87 12.43 -9.54
CA GLN A 176 -3.23 13.03 -10.73
C GLN A 176 -2.35 12.06 -11.51
N THR A 177 -1.67 11.14 -10.84
CA THR A 177 -0.71 10.23 -11.49
C THR A 177 -1.36 9.11 -12.28
N LYS A 178 -2.66 8.83 -12.07
CA LYS A 178 -3.38 7.67 -12.63
C LYS A 178 -2.65 6.32 -12.40
N ALA A 179 -1.74 6.29 -11.42
CA ALA A 179 -1.01 5.09 -11.03
C ALA A 179 -1.85 4.27 -10.04
N THR A 180 -1.54 2.98 -9.93
CA THR A 180 -2.17 2.12 -8.93
C THR A 180 -1.82 2.61 -7.53
N PHE A 181 -2.82 2.96 -6.72
CA PHE A 181 -2.59 3.47 -5.37
C PHE A 181 -2.92 2.41 -4.33
N LEU A 182 -1.90 1.97 -3.59
CA LEU A 182 -2.04 1.02 -2.50
C LEU A 182 -1.98 1.80 -1.18
N LYS A 183 -3.09 1.77 -0.43
CA LYS A 183 -3.16 2.42 0.88
C LYS A 183 -2.91 1.40 1.98
N LEU A 184 -1.89 1.65 2.77
CA LEU A 184 -1.48 0.82 3.88
C LEU A 184 -1.44 1.66 5.15
N ALA A 185 -2.15 1.24 6.20
CA ALA A 185 -2.06 1.88 7.50
C ALA A 185 -1.05 1.13 8.39
N GLY A 186 -0.15 1.84 9.06
CA GLY A 186 0.87 1.27 9.94
C GLY A 186 0.33 0.24 10.93
N PRO A 187 -0.78 0.52 11.64
CA PRO A 187 -1.38 -0.45 12.57
C PRO A 187 -1.87 -1.76 11.91
N GLN A 188 -2.22 -1.74 10.62
CA GLN A 188 -2.67 -2.97 9.92
C GLN A 188 -1.55 -3.99 9.74
N LEU A 189 -0.29 -3.56 9.81
CA LEU A 189 0.87 -4.45 9.74
C LEU A 189 1.11 -5.21 11.04
N VAL A 190 0.55 -4.76 12.15
CA VAL A 190 0.71 -5.40 13.46
C VAL A 190 -0.34 -6.50 13.60
N GLN A 191 0.11 -7.74 13.57
CA GLN A 191 -0.74 -8.93 13.60
C GLN A 191 -0.50 -9.75 14.88
N MET A 192 -1.53 -10.51 15.30
CA MET A 192 -1.43 -11.39 16.47
C MET A 192 -0.51 -12.60 16.22
N PHE A 193 -0.47 -13.10 14.98
CA PHE A 193 0.35 -14.24 14.59
C PHE A 193 1.74 -13.78 14.15
N ILE A 194 2.74 -14.53 14.61
CA ILE A 194 4.15 -14.26 14.35
C ILE A 194 4.44 -14.45 12.86
N GLY A 195 4.99 -13.42 12.21
CA GLY A 195 5.39 -13.44 10.80
C GLY A 195 4.28 -13.06 9.82
N ASP A 196 3.03 -12.94 10.26
CA ASP A 196 1.92 -12.52 9.39
C ASP A 196 2.11 -11.07 8.90
N GLY A 197 2.59 -10.18 9.76
CA GLY A 197 2.89 -8.79 9.39
C GLY A 197 3.98 -8.72 8.31
N ALA A 198 5.06 -9.48 8.47
CA ALA A 198 6.14 -9.58 7.49
C ALA A 198 5.67 -10.21 6.16
N LYS A 199 4.79 -11.21 6.20
CA LYS A 199 4.16 -11.76 4.99
C LYS A 199 3.32 -10.70 4.28
N LEU A 200 2.49 -9.96 5.02
CA LEU A 200 1.62 -8.93 4.46
C LEU A 200 2.42 -7.82 3.76
N VAL A 201 3.55 -7.40 4.34
CA VAL A 201 4.47 -6.46 3.70
C VAL A 201 4.99 -7.05 2.38
N ARG A 202 5.51 -8.29 2.38
CA ARG A 202 5.99 -8.92 1.12
C ARG A 202 4.93 -8.99 0.04
N ASP A 203 3.71 -9.40 0.41
CA ASP A 203 2.59 -9.54 -0.51
C ASP A 203 2.16 -8.17 -1.07
N ALA A 204 2.11 -7.12 -0.25
CA ALA A 204 1.78 -5.76 -0.70
C ALA A 204 2.82 -5.21 -1.69
N PHE A 205 4.10 -5.45 -1.45
CA PHE A 205 5.17 -5.03 -2.35
C PHE A 205 5.22 -5.87 -3.63
N ALA A 206 4.85 -7.15 -3.59
CA ALA A 206 4.72 -8.00 -4.76
C ALA A 206 3.54 -7.54 -5.65
N LEU A 207 2.36 -7.30 -5.06
CA LEU A 207 1.20 -6.75 -5.77
C LEU A 207 1.53 -5.40 -6.43
N ALA A 208 2.26 -4.53 -5.73
CA ALA A 208 2.68 -3.24 -6.28
C ALA A 208 3.61 -3.39 -7.50
N LYS A 209 4.47 -4.41 -7.52
CA LYS A 209 5.35 -4.71 -8.67
C LYS A 209 4.57 -5.25 -9.86
N GLU A 210 3.57 -6.09 -9.62
CA GLU A 210 2.68 -6.60 -10.67
C GLU A 210 1.85 -5.49 -11.31
N LYS A 211 1.36 -4.55 -10.49
CA LYS A 211 0.53 -3.41 -10.92
C LYS A 211 1.31 -2.12 -11.23
N ALA A 212 2.58 -2.25 -11.61
CA ALA A 212 3.42 -1.13 -11.98
C ALA A 212 2.86 -0.37 -13.21
N PRO A 213 2.79 0.97 -13.21
CA PRO A 213 3.29 1.91 -12.19
C PRO A 213 2.38 2.02 -10.96
N SER A 214 2.98 2.00 -9.76
CA SER A 214 2.24 2.00 -8.49
C SER A 214 2.86 2.90 -7.42
N ILE A 215 2.01 3.37 -6.51
CA ILE A 215 2.37 4.20 -5.36
C ILE A 215 1.86 3.50 -4.10
N ILE A 216 2.77 3.18 -3.19
CA ILE A 216 2.44 2.63 -1.87
C ILE A 216 2.42 3.80 -0.87
N PHE A 217 1.26 4.07 -0.29
CA PHE A 217 1.10 5.07 0.77
C PHE A 217 1.01 4.39 2.14
N ILE A 218 1.97 4.65 3.00
CA ILE A 218 2.02 4.16 4.38
C ILE A 218 1.64 5.32 5.31
N ASP A 219 0.45 5.26 5.90
CA ASP A 219 0.03 6.21 6.93
C ASP A 219 0.43 5.70 8.32
N GLU A 220 0.59 6.62 9.29
CA GLU A 220 0.95 6.30 10.68
C GLU A 220 2.18 5.37 10.79
N LEU A 221 3.27 5.72 10.09
CA LEU A 221 4.51 4.93 10.11
C LEU A 221 5.08 4.75 11.54
N ASP A 222 4.74 5.64 12.46
CA ASP A 222 5.10 5.55 13.88
C ASP A 222 4.53 4.31 14.59
N ALA A 223 3.50 3.66 14.07
CA ALA A 223 2.99 2.42 14.64
C ALA A 223 3.99 1.25 14.54
N ILE A 224 4.82 1.24 13.49
CA ILE A 224 5.80 0.17 13.22
C ILE A 224 7.25 0.64 13.24
N GLY A 225 7.48 1.94 13.09
CA GLY A 225 8.79 2.53 12.89
C GLY A 225 9.50 2.95 14.18
N THR A 226 9.02 2.57 15.36
CA THR A 226 9.61 2.97 16.64
C THR A 226 11.05 2.50 16.79
N LYS A 227 11.90 3.36 17.39
CA LYS A 227 13.28 3.00 17.74
C LYS A 227 13.34 1.70 18.54
N ARG A 228 14.38 0.92 18.26
CA ARG A 228 14.67 -0.32 18.99
C ARG A 228 14.93 0.00 20.45
N PHE A 229 13.97 -0.35 21.30
CA PHE A 229 14.22 -0.47 22.73
C PHE A 229 14.56 -1.93 23.01
N ASP A 230 15.52 -2.15 23.90
CA ASP A 230 15.89 -3.47 24.42
C ASP A 230 14.82 -3.95 25.42
N SER A 231 13.56 -3.95 24.97
CA SER A 231 12.43 -4.42 25.75
C SER A 231 12.22 -5.92 25.48
N GLU A 232 12.25 -6.73 26.54
CA GLU A 232 12.05 -8.19 26.46
C GLU A 232 10.59 -8.61 26.16
N LYS A 233 9.68 -7.66 25.93
CA LYS A 233 8.27 -7.95 25.68
C LYS A 233 8.07 -8.53 24.28
N ALA A 234 7.34 -9.64 24.19
CA ALA A 234 7.10 -10.37 22.95
C ALA A 234 6.41 -9.52 21.85
N GLY A 235 5.56 -8.56 22.23
CA GLY A 235 4.84 -7.68 21.28
C GLY A 235 5.77 -6.78 20.47
N ASP A 236 6.77 -6.17 21.12
CA ASP A 236 7.69 -5.24 20.46
C ASP A 236 8.59 -5.97 19.44
N ARG A 237 8.94 -7.23 19.70
CA ARG A 237 9.76 -8.05 18.80
C ARG A 237 9.07 -8.33 17.47
N GLU A 238 7.74 -8.50 17.45
CA GLU A 238 7.00 -8.77 16.21
C GLU A 238 6.86 -7.51 15.35
N VAL A 239 6.61 -6.36 15.99
CA VAL A 239 6.59 -5.05 15.31
C VAL A 239 7.97 -4.77 14.67
N GLN A 240 9.05 -5.01 15.42
CA GLN A 240 10.41 -4.89 14.91
C GLN A 240 10.71 -5.83 13.74
N ARG A 241 10.23 -7.09 13.79
CA ARG A 241 10.39 -8.03 12.68
C ARG A 241 9.70 -7.52 11.41
N THR A 242 8.47 -7.01 11.54
CA THR A 242 7.71 -6.46 10.42
C THR A 242 8.37 -5.20 9.86
N MET A 243 8.91 -4.34 10.74
CA MET A 243 9.71 -3.17 10.34
C MET A 243 10.97 -3.57 9.57
N LEU A 244 11.72 -4.57 10.03
CA LEU A 244 12.91 -5.06 9.34
C LEU A 244 12.58 -5.60 7.95
N GLU A 245 11.46 -6.30 7.80
CA GLU A 245 11.00 -6.77 6.50
C GLU A 245 10.64 -5.60 5.58
N LEU A 246 9.95 -4.58 6.10
CA LEU A 246 9.70 -3.35 5.34
C LEU A 246 11.01 -2.70 4.87
N LEU A 247 12.02 -2.62 5.75
CA LEU A 247 13.33 -2.09 5.39
C LEU A 247 14.01 -2.91 4.27
N ASN A 248 13.93 -4.24 4.35
CA ASN A 248 14.47 -5.13 3.33
C ASN A 248 13.75 -4.93 1.99
N GLN A 249 12.43 -4.75 1.98
CA GLN A 249 11.68 -4.47 0.75
C GLN A 249 12.02 -3.10 0.17
N LEU A 250 12.20 -2.07 0.99
CA LEU A 250 12.61 -0.73 0.54
C LEU A 250 14.02 -0.71 -0.07
N ASP A 251 14.98 -1.42 0.55
CA ASP A 251 16.34 -1.52 0.04
C ASP A 251 16.44 -2.42 -1.19
N GLY A 252 15.66 -3.51 -1.21
CA GLY A 252 15.62 -4.53 -2.26
C GLY A 252 15.08 -4.03 -3.60
N PHE A 253 14.55 -2.81 -3.68
CA PHE A 253 14.22 -2.20 -4.96
C PHE A 253 15.46 -1.86 -5.77
N GLN A 254 15.53 -2.44 -6.97
CA GLN A 254 16.36 -1.88 -8.03
C GLN A 254 15.90 -0.44 -8.31
N PRO A 255 16.81 0.52 -8.51
CA PRO A 255 16.45 1.94 -8.68
C PRO A 255 15.56 2.22 -9.90
N ASN A 256 15.41 1.25 -10.80
CA ASN A 256 14.61 1.34 -12.03
C ASN A 256 13.15 0.85 -11.88
N THR A 257 12.72 0.45 -10.69
CA THR A 257 11.34 -0.02 -10.49
C THR A 257 10.35 1.13 -10.45
N GLN A 258 9.22 0.98 -11.16
CA GLN A 258 8.13 1.96 -11.23
C GLN A 258 7.23 1.95 -9.98
N VAL A 259 7.79 1.62 -8.81
CA VAL A 259 7.08 1.61 -7.54
C VAL A 259 7.66 2.72 -6.68
N LYS A 260 6.80 3.61 -6.18
CA LYS A 260 7.20 4.71 -5.30
C LYS A 260 6.53 4.57 -3.93
N VAL A 261 7.26 4.93 -2.89
CA VAL A 261 6.76 4.83 -1.51
C VAL A 261 6.58 6.23 -0.93
N ILE A 262 5.38 6.49 -0.40
CA ILE A 262 5.06 7.68 0.37
C ILE A 262 4.78 7.23 1.80
N ALA A 263 5.53 7.74 2.76
CA ALA A 263 5.26 7.51 4.17
C ALA A 263 4.79 8.80 4.83
N ALA A 264 3.81 8.71 5.72
CA ALA A 264 3.37 9.80 6.56
C ALA A 264 3.54 9.44 8.05
N THR A 265 4.03 10.40 8.83
CA THR A 265 4.11 10.27 10.29
C THR A 265 3.81 11.60 10.96
N ASN A 266 3.26 11.59 12.16
CA ASN A 266 3.13 12.78 12.99
C ASN A 266 4.37 13.02 13.87
N ARG A 267 5.17 11.98 14.10
CA ARG A 267 6.27 11.98 15.06
C ARG A 267 7.54 11.40 14.45
N VAL A 268 8.35 12.27 13.86
CA VAL A 268 9.63 11.86 13.26
C VAL A 268 10.70 11.53 14.33
N ASP A 269 10.54 12.04 15.56
CA ASP A 269 11.45 11.87 16.70
C ASP A 269 11.57 10.41 17.17
N ILE A 270 10.48 9.65 17.08
CA ILE A 270 10.40 8.26 17.52
C ILE A 270 10.82 7.25 16.45
N LEU A 271 11.00 7.69 15.20
CA LEU A 271 11.33 6.78 14.11
C LEU A 271 12.76 6.26 14.22
N ASP A 272 12.96 4.99 13.84
CA ASP A 272 14.27 4.37 13.71
C ASP A 272 15.10 5.13 12.64
N PRO A 273 16.32 5.61 12.97
CA PRO A 273 17.21 6.25 12.00
C PRO A 273 17.47 5.41 10.74
N ALA A 274 17.33 4.09 10.83
CA ALA A 274 17.42 3.20 9.68
C ALA A 274 16.38 3.53 8.60
N LEU A 275 15.14 3.88 8.96
CA LEU A 275 14.10 4.31 8.01
C LEU A 275 14.46 5.64 7.32
N LEU A 276 15.14 6.52 8.06
CA LEU A 276 15.49 7.88 7.62
C LEU A 276 16.77 7.97 6.78
N ARG A 277 17.44 6.85 6.55
CA ARG A 277 18.68 6.78 5.76
C ARG A 277 18.37 6.97 4.27
N SER A 278 19.26 7.68 3.56
CA SER A 278 19.19 7.80 2.11
C SER A 278 19.31 6.43 1.44
N GLY A 279 18.54 6.21 0.37
CA GLY A 279 18.32 4.92 -0.27
C GLY A 279 16.98 4.28 0.09
N ARG A 280 16.22 4.87 1.02
CA ARG A 280 14.87 4.44 1.44
C ARG A 280 13.90 5.61 1.32
N LEU A 281 13.89 6.48 2.33
CA LEU A 281 13.09 7.70 2.39
C LEU A 281 14.02 8.91 2.12
N ASP A 282 14.25 9.16 0.83
CA ASP A 282 15.24 10.15 0.37
C ASP A 282 14.78 11.59 0.62
N ARG A 283 13.52 11.89 0.29
CA ARG A 283 12.94 13.23 0.45
C ARG A 283 12.15 13.30 1.74
N LYS A 284 12.46 14.29 2.58
CA LYS A 284 11.78 14.53 3.86
C LYS A 284 11.08 15.87 3.75
N ILE A 285 9.76 15.82 3.63
CA ILE A 285 8.91 16.99 3.43
C ILE A 285 8.25 17.33 4.76
N GLU A 286 8.57 18.52 5.27
CA GLU A 286 7.96 19.05 6.47
C GLU A 286 6.67 19.79 6.15
N PHE A 287 5.64 19.51 6.94
CA PHE A 287 4.36 20.20 6.90
C PHE A 287 4.29 21.17 8.08
N PRO A 288 4.59 22.46 7.86
CA PRO A 288 4.43 23.47 8.89
C PRO A 288 2.94 23.72 9.20
N MET A 289 2.68 24.41 10.30
CA MET A 289 1.35 24.98 10.54
C MET A 289 1.04 26.05 9.47
N PRO A 290 -0.23 26.24 9.09
CA PRO A 290 -0.59 27.18 8.04
C PRO A 290 -0.38 28.63 8.51
N ASN A 291 0.31 29.42 7.68
CA ASN A 291 0.43 30.87 7.82
C ASN A 291 -0.94 31.55 7.65
N GLU A 292 -1.04 32.84 7.99
CA GLU A 292 -2.26 33.66 7.85
C GLU A 292 -2.87 33.54 6.43
N GLU A 293 -2.07 33.75 5.39
CA GLU A 293 -2.52 33.62 3.99
C GLU A 293 -3.01 32.19 3.66
N ALA A 294 -2.34 31.17 4.20
CA ALA A 294 -2.73 29.78 4.00
C ALA A 294 -4.07 29.47 4.69
N ARG A 295 -4.32 30.00 5.89
CA ARG A 295 -5.61 29.85 6.58
C ARG A 295 -6.74 30.50 5.80
N ALA A 296 -6.54 31.71 5.29
CA ALA A 296 -7.51 32.39 4.42
C ALA A 296 -7.85 31.52 3.20
N ARG A 297 -6.81 31.00 2.52
CA ARG A 297 -6.95 30.11 1.36
C ARG A 297 -7.72 28.83 1.70
N ILE A 298 -7.40 28.18 2.82
CA ILE A 298 -8.05 26.93 3.26
C ILE A 298 -9.54 27.15 3.54
N MET A 299 -9.88 28.23 4.26
CA MET A 299 -11.27 28.59 4.53
C MET A 299 -12.03 28.88 3.24
N GLN A 300 -11.41 29.62 2.32
CA GLN A 300 -11.98 29.92 1.01
C GLN A 300 -12.24 28.66 0.17
N ILE A 301 -11.35 27.66 0.22
CA ILE A 301 -11.55 26.39 -0.51
C ILE A 301 -12.75 25.63 0.06
N HIS A 302 -12.85 25.53 1.38
CA HIS A 302 -13.93 24.80 2.03
C HIS A 302 -15.28 25.51 1.94
N SER A 303 -15.29 26.83 1.78
CA SER A 303 -16.50 27.62 1.59
C SER A 303 -17.06 27.59 0.17
N ARG A 304 -16.30 27.15 -0.85
CA ARG A 304 -16.75 27.07 -2.27
C ARG A 304 -18.05 26.29 -2.49
N LYS A 305 -18.33 25.31 -1.63
CA LYS A 305 -19.54 24.47 -1.73
C LYS A 305 -20.75 25.07 -1.01
N MET A 306 -20.57 26.15 -0.27
CA MET A 306 -21.57 26.80 0.56
C MET A 306 -22.02 28.12 -0.08
N ASN A 307 -23.22 28.57 0.25
CA ASN A 307 -23.70 29.89 -0.17
C ASN A 307 -23.20 30.94 0.82
N VAL A 308 -22.21 31.74 0.42
CA VAL A 308 -21.54 32.73 1.27
C VAL A 308 -21.81 34.13 0.75
N SER A 309 -22.14 35.06 1.66
CA SER A 309 -22.27 36.48 1.32
C SER A 309 -20.93 37.03 0.81
N PRO A 310 -20.92 37.91 -0.22
CA PRO A 310 -19.71 38.59 -0.67
C PRO A 310 -19.07 39.48 0.40
N ASP A 311 -19.77 39.79 1.49
CA ASP A 311 -19.28 40.61 2.61
C ASP A 311 -18.27 39.87 3.51
N VAL A 312 -18.03 38.58 3.28
CA VAL A 312 -17.11 37.79 4.10
C VAL A 312 -15.65 38.06 3.73
N ASN A 313 -14.93 38.70 4.65
CA ASN A 313 -13.48 38.92 4.54
C ASN A 313 -12.67 37.75 5.13
N TYR A 314 -12.08 36.91 4.28
CA TYR A 314 -11.23 35.79 4.71
C TYR A 314 -9.89 36.20 5.32
N GLU A 315 -9.36 37.38 4.98
CA GLU A 315 -8.12 37.89 5.57
C GLU A 315 -8.32 38.23 7.05
N GLU A 316 -9.46 38.84 7.38
CA GLU A 316 -9.84 39.13 8.76
C GLU A 316 -10.07 37.83 9.56
N LEU A 317 -10.79 36.86 9.00
CA LEU A 317 -10.99 35.56 9.63
C LEU A 317 -9.66 34.81 9.87
N ALA A 318 -8.70 34.95 8.95
CA ALA A 318 -7.39 34.34 9.10
C ALA A 318 -6.57 34.94 10.26
N ARG A 319 -6.70 36.26 10.50
CA ARG A 319 -6.12 36.94 11.67
C ARG A 319 -6.77 36.53 12.98
N CYS A 320 -8.08 36.25 12.97
CA CYS A 320 -8.80 35.78 14.15
C CYS A 320 -8.55 34.30 14.49
N THR A 321 -7.86 33.55 13.61
CA THR A 321 -7.64 32.10 13.75
C THR A 321 -6.17 31.74 13.98
N ASP A 322 -5.54 32.37 14.97
CA ASP A 322 -4.17 32.05 15.36
C ASP A 322 -4.03 30.60 15.85
N ASP A 323 -2.91 29.97 15.47
CA ASP A 323 -2.58 28.56 15.76
C ASP A 323 -3.61 27.53 15.29
N PHE A 324 -4.40 27.84 14.28
CA PHE A 324 -5.32 26.88 13.69
C PHE A 324 -4.61 25.98 12.68
N ASN A 325 -4.86 24.68 12.75
CA ASN A 325 -4.48 23.74 11.70
C ASN A 325 -5.53 23.70 10.57
N GLY A 326 -5.19 23.10 9.43
CA GLY A 326 -6.12 23.02 8.28
C GLY A 326 -7.44 22.31 8.62
N ALA A 327 -7.38 21.31 9.50
CA ALA A 327 -8.58 20.62 9.99
C ALA A 327 -9.50 21.53 10.82
N GLN A 328 -8.94 22.43 11.64
CA GLN A 328 -9.69 23.42 12.42
C GLN A 328 -10.26 24.51 11.52
N CYS A 329 -9.51 25.00 10.53
CA CYS A 329 -10.05 25.93 9.53
C CYS A 329 -11.25 25.32 8.79
N LYS A 330 -11.17 24.03 8.43
CA LYS A 330 -12.31 23.29 7.87
C LYS A 330 -13.48 23.19 8.87
N ALA A 331 -13.20 22.91 10.14
CA ALA A 331 -14.23 22.83 11.18
C ALA A 331 -14.97 24.16 11.35
N VAL A 332 -14.27 25.30 11.32
CA VAL A 332 -14.88 26.64 11.36
C VAL A 332 -15.92 26.81 10.25
N CYS A 333 -15.59 26.43 9.01
CA CYS A 333 -16.55 26.52 7.90
C CYS A 333 -17.79 25.65 8.13
N VAL A 334 -17.63 24.47 8.74
CA VAL A 334 -18.75 23.57 9.06
C VAL A 334 -19.62 24.16 10.18
N GLU A 335 -19.01 24.67 11.24
CA GLU A 335 -19.75 25.27 12.37
C GLU A 335 -20.50 26.53 11.94
N ALA A 336 -19.88 27.40 11.12
CA ALA A 336 -20.56 28.55 10.53
C ALA A 336 -21.81 28.13 9.75
N GLY A 337 -21.71 27.06 8.96
CA GLY A 337 -22.85 26.42 8.28
C GLY A 337 -23.98 25.99 9.23
N MET A 338 -23.61 25.38 10.36
CA MET A 338 -24.58 24.93 11.36
C MET A 338 -25.25 26.08 12.11
N ILE A 339 -24.54 27.19 12.33
CA ILE A 339 -25.08 28.40 12.96
C ILE A 339 -26.07 29.09 12.01
N ALA A 340 -25.69 29.26 10.75
CA ALA A 340 -26.57 29.80 9.71
C ALA A 340 -27.85 28.96 9.54
N LEU A 341 -27.73 27.63 9.62
CA LEU A 341 -28.87 26.71 9.58
C LEU A 341 -29.77 26.86 10.82
N ARG A 342 -29.19 27.03 12.01
CA ARG A 342 -29.95 27.23 13.27
C ARG A 342 -30.81 28.49 13.25
N ARG A 343 -30.35 29.57 12.62
CA ARG A 343 -31.15 30.80 12.43
C ARG A 343 -32.11 30.74 11.23
N GLY A 344 -32.08 29.68 10.44
CA GLY A 344 -32.89 29.53 9.23
C GLY A 344 -32.46 30.41 8.05
N ALA A 345 -31.20 30.86 8.02
CA ALA A 345 -30.67 31.64 6.90
C ALA A 345 -30.16 30.72 5.79
N THR A 346 -30.23 31.22 4.55
CA THR A 346 -29.74 30.52 3.34
C THR A 346 -28.33 30.94 2.92
N GLU A 347 -27.80 31.99 3.54
CA GLU A 347 -26.47 32.55 3.28
C GLU A 347 -25.66 32.68 4.57
N LEU A 348 -24.35 32.50 4.41
CA LEU A 348 -23.36 32.69 5.48
C LEU A 348 -22.91 34.15 5.53
N THR A 349 -22.97 34.72 6.72
CA THR A 349 -22.48 36.07 7.01
C THR A 349 -21.14 36.00 7.75
N HIS A 350 -20.45 37.14 7.84
CA HIS A 350 -19.17 37.21 8.57
C HIS A 350 -19.33 36.84 10.06
N GLU A 351 -20.46 37.19 10.67
CA GLU A 351 -20.78 36.87 12.06
C GLU A 351 -20.85 35.36 12.34
N ASP A 352 -21.37 34.55 11.40
CA ASP A 352 -21.42 33.09 11.59
C ASP A 352 -20.03 32.49 11.67
N TYR A 353 -19.10 33.00 10.86
CA TYR A 353 -17.71 32.57 10.91
C TYR A 353 -17.05 32.97 12.22
N MET A 354 -17.34 34.17 12.73
CA MET A 354 -16.82 34.62 14.03
C MET A 354 -17.36 33.76 15.18
N GLU A 355 -18.66 33.46 15.21
CA GLU A 355 -19.24 32.53 16.18
C GLU A 355 -18.68 31.11 16.03
N GLY A 356 -18.49 30.64 14.80
CA GLY A 356 -17.88 29.34 14.52
C GLY A 356 -16.44 29.24 15.01
N ILE A 357 -15.64 30.32 14.89
CA ILE A 357 -14.29 30.39 15.46
C ILE A 357 -14.35 30.26 16.98
N LEU A 358 -15.26 30.99 17.65
CA LEU A 358 -15.43 30.90 19.10
C LEU A 358 -15.82 29.50 19.54
N GLU A 359 -16.71 28.82 18.81
CA GLU A 359 -17.13 27.45 19.13
C GLU A 359 -15.96 26.45 18.98
N VAL A 360 -15.17 26.55 17.91
CA VAL A 360 -13.98 25.70 17.69
C VAL A 360 -12.89 25.98 18.74
N GLN A 361 -12.68 27.25 19.12
CA GLN A 361 -11.76 27.62 20.19
C GLN A 361 -12.24 27.14 21.57
N ALA A 362 -13.55 27.20 21.85
CA ALA A 362 -14.13 26.72 23.09
C ALA A 362 -13.96 25.20 23.22
N LYS A 363 -14.14 24.44 22.13
CA LYS A 363 -13.83 23.00 22.08
C LYS A 363 -12.34 22.71 22.37
N LYS A 364 -11.43 23.61 22.00
CA LYS A 364 -10.00 23.55 22.37
C LYS A 364 -9.77 23.83 23.86
N LYS A 365 -10.51 24.77 24.46
CA LYS A 365 -10.39 25.20 25.87
C LYS A 365 -11.14 24.32 26.87
N ALA A 366 -12.13 23.53 26.45
CA ALA A 366 -12.89 22.64 27.34
C ALA A 366 -12.02 21.62 28.09
N ASN A 367 -10.76 21.44 27.69
CA ASN A 367 -9.77 20.60 28.37
C ASN A 367 -8.90 21.32 29.42
N LEU A 368 -9.08 22.62 29.72
CA LEU A 368 -8.29 23.32 30.74
C LEU A 368 -9.10 24.28 31.65
N GLN A 369 -9.27 23.80 32.90
CA GLN A 369 -9.22 24.54 34.17
C GLN A 369 -10.43 25.35 34.66
N TYR A 370 -11.23 24.69 35.51
CA TYR A 370 -11.73 25.30 36.75
C TYR A 370 -10.53 25.60 37.67
N TYR A 371 -9.95 26.78 37.56
CA TYR A 371 -9.26 27.38 38.71
C TYR A 371 -10.07 28.57 39.17
N ALA A 372 -10.46 28.50 40.45
CA ALA A 372 -11.12 29.55 41.19
C ALA A 372 -10.17 30.72 41.50
#